data_AF-A0A841UMT1-F1
#
_entry.id   AF-A0A841UMT1-F1
#
_cell.length_a   1.000
_cell.length_b   1.000
_cell.length_c   1.000
_cell.angle_alpha   90.00
_cell.angle_beta   90.00
_cell.angle_gamma   90.00
#
_symmetry.space_group_name_H-M   'P 1'
#
loop_
_entity.id
_entity.type
_entity.pdbx_description
1 polymer ?
#
loop_
_entity_poly.entity_id
_entity_poly.type
_entity_poly.pdbx_seq_one_letter_code
_entity_poly.pdbx_strand_id
1 'polypeptide(L)' 'MTQITLAITIESLTQAITILDLSEQILLRDFLDAQITQAQLSNENIELKPAKECFHQGWQDAMIGNIQPISELWEGIDAE' A
#
# COMPACT_ATOMS: atom_id res chain seq x y z
N MET A 1 0.15 -19.72 4.25
CA MET A 1 1.23 -19.39 3.31
C MET A 1 1.75 -18.02 3.69
N THR A 2 2.97 -17.95 4.19
CA THR A 2 3.62 -16.72 4.66
C THR A 2 4.01 -15.88 3.44
N GLN A 3 3.27 -14.81 3.16
CA GLN A 3 3.68 -13.80 2.18
C GLN A 3 4.86 -13.04 2.81
N ILE A 4 6.08 -13.29 2.31
CA ILE A 4 7.25 -12.52 2.71
C ILE A 4 7.25 -11.25 1.86
N THR A 5 6.72 -10.16 2.41
CA THR A 5 6.86 -8.85 1.77
C THR A 5 8.26 -8.34 2.08
N LEU A 6 9.21 -8.59 1.18
CA LEU A 6 10.52 -7.93 1.22
C LEU A 6 10.28 -6.44 0.95
N ALA A 7 10.29 -5.63 2.00
CA ALA A 7 10.28 -4.18 1.89
C ALA A 7 11.65 -3.73 1.35
N ILE A 8 11.81 -3.76 0.02
CA ILE A 8 13.01 -3.25 -0.64
C ILE A 8 12.81 -1.75 -0.87
N THR A 9 13.76 -0.94 -0.41
CA THR A 9 13.72 0.52 -0.65
C THR A 9 14.11 0.84 -2.09
N ILE A 10 13.64 1.98 -2.61
CA ILE A 10 14.02 2.48 -3.94
C ILE A 10 15.54 2.67 -4.03
N GLU A 11 16.18 3.09 -2.93
CA GLU A 11 17.62 3.27 -2.86
C GLU A 11 18.37 1.94 -3.01
N SER A 12 17.91 0.88 -2.33
CA SER A 12 18.49 -0.46 -2.47
C SER A 12 18.33 -1.01 -3.89
N LEU A 13 17.20 -0.76 -4.57
CA LEU A 13 17.01 -1.16 -5.97
C LEU A 13 17.93 -0.39 -6.92
N THR A 14 18.08 0.91 -6.68
CA THR A 14 18.94 1.77 -7.50
C THR A 14 20.39 1.31 -7.40
N GLN A 15 20.85 1.00 -6.19
CA GLN A 15 22.18 0.43 -5.98
C GLN A 15 22.29 -0.93 -6.70
N ALA A 16 21.35 -1.86 -6.50
CA ALA A 16 21.37 -3.17 -7.14
C ALA A 16 21.49 -3.08 -8.68
N ILE A 17 20.71 -2.22 -9.34
CA ILE A 17 20.77 -2.07 -10.81
C ILE A 17 22.15 -1.63 -11.30
N THR A 18 22.89 -0.84 -10.51
CA THR A 18 24.23 -0.37 -10.91
C THR A 18 25.33 -1.42 -10.79
N ILE A 19 25.11 -2.48 -10.01
CA ILE A 19 26.10 -3.55 -9.75
C ILE A 19 25.82 -4.82 -10.54
N LEU A 20 24.58 -5.03 -10.99
CA LEU A 20 24.17 -6.24 -11.71
C LEU A 20 24.56 -6.18 -13.18
N ASP A 21 24.86 -7.35 -13.75
CA ASP A 21 25.03 -7.49 -15.19
C ASP A 21 23.68 -7.44 -15.95
N LEU A 22 23.73 -7.35 -17.28
CA LEU A 22 22.51 -7.21 -18.10
C LEU A 22 21.53 -8.39 -17.93
N SER A 23 22.03 -9.60 -17.72
CA SER A 23 21.19 -10.79 -17.54
C SER A 23 20.49 -10.79 -16.19
N GLU A 24 21.19 -10.34 -15.14
CA GLU A 24 20.65 -10.19 -13.81
C GLU A 24 19.67 -9.01 -13.71
N GLN A 25 19.93 -7.91 -14.42
CA GLN A 25 19.00 -6.79 -14.54
C GLN A 25 17.68 -7.21 -15.21
N ILE A 26 17.74 -8.06 -16.23
CA ILE A 26 16.56 -8.63 -16.89
C ILE A 26 15.75 -9.49 -15.92
N LEU A 27 16.41 -10.33 -15.12
CA LEU A 27 15.74 -11.18 -14.13
C LEU A 27 15.10 -10.35 -13.00
N LEU A 28 15.79 -9.30 -12.54
CA LEU A 28 15.26 -8.37 -11.54
C LEU A 28 14.02 -7.63 -12.07
N ARG A 29 14.04 -7.15 -13.31
CA ARG A 29 12.88 -6.53 -13.96
C ARG A 29 11.68 -7.48 -13.98
N ASP A 30 11.86 -8.70 -14.48
CA ASP A 30 10.76 -9.65 -14.61
C ASP A 30 10.15 -10.03 -13.25
N PHE A 31 11.00 -10.12 -12.21
CA PHE A 31 10.54 -10.31 -10.83
C PHE A 31 9.72 -9.11 -10.32
N LEU A 32 10.20 -7.88 -10.55
CA LEU A 32 9.49 -6.67 -10.13
C LEU A 32 8.15 -6.51 -10.85
N ASP A 33 8.09 -6.83 -12.15
CA ASP A 33 6.86 -6.79 -12.93
C ASP A 33 5.81 -7.78 -12.39
N ALA A 34 6.24 -8.98 -11.99
CA ALA A 34 5.37 -9.96 -11.37
C ALA A 34 4.83 -9.48 -10.00
N GLN A 35 5.68 -8.85 -9.19
CA GLN A 35 5.31 -8.29 -7.89
C GLN A 35 4.32 -7.12 -8.02
N ILE A 36 4.55 -6.21 -8.97
CA ILE A 36 3.64 -5.09 -9.26
C ILE A 36 2.28 -5.62 -9.72
N THR A 37 2.27 -6.59 -10.63
CA THR A 37 1.03 -7.21 -11.13
C THR A 37 0.25 -7.85 -9.98
N GLN A 38 0.93 -8.59 -9.09
CA GLN A 38 0.31 -9.20 -7.93
C GLN A 38 -0.27 -8.15 -6.96
N ALA A 39 0.46 -7.06 -6.71
CA ALA A 39 -0.01 -5.97 -5.86
C ALA A 39 -1.24 -5.27 -6.46
N GLN A 40 -1.26 -5.02 -7.76
CA GLN A 40 -2.40 -4.45 -8.47
C GLN A 40 -3.63 -5.36 -8.37
N LEU A 41 -3.49 -6.66 -8.63
CA LEU A 41 -4.57 -7.64 -8.48
C LEU A 41 -5.06 -7.75 -7.03
N SER A 42 -4.19 -7.58 -6.05
CA SER A 42 -4.60 -7.54 -4.64
C SER A 42 -5.39 -6.27 -4.31
N ASN A 43 -5.05 -5.14 -4.93
CA ASN A 43 -5.77 -3.87 -4.77
C ASN A 43 -7.08 -3.83 -5.55
N GLU A 44 -7.16 -4.46 -6.72
CA GLU A 44 -8.40 -4.59 -7.50
C GLU A 44 -9.44 -5.47 -6.79
N ASN A 45 -9.01 -6.38 -5.92
CA ASN A 45 -9.89 -7.15 -5.05
C ASN A 45 -10.32 -6.40 -3.78
N ILE A 46 -9.87 -5.15 -3.57
CA ILE A 46 -10.40 -4.29 -2.52
C ILE A 46 -11.69 -3.67 -3.07
N GLU A 47 -12.81 -4.32 -2.76
CA GLU A 47 -14.13 -3.77 -3.04
C GLU A 47 -14.34 -2.52 -2.14
N LEU A 48 -13.91 -1.37 -2.64
CA LEU A 48 -14.18 -0.09 -2.01
C LEU A 48 -15.66 0.20 -2.15
N LYS A 49 -16.31 0.53 -1.03
CA LYS A 49 -17.69 1.02 -1.05
C LYS A 49 -17.79 2.22 -1.99
N PRO A 50 -18.88 2.34 -2.78
CA PRO A 50 -19.12 3.51 -3.61
C PRO A 50 -19.01 4.81 -2.80
N ALA A 51 -18.38 5.83 -3.37
CA ALA A 51 -18.14 7.11 -2.69
C ALA A 51 -19.41 7.73 -2.08
N LYS A 52 -20.56 7.55 -2.75
CA LYS A 52 -21.88 8.00 -2.26
C LYS A 52 -22.26 7.33 -0.94
N GLU A 53 -22.01 6.03 -0.80
CA GLU A 53 -22.33 5.27 0.40
C GLU A 53 -21.39 5.65 1.54
N CYS A 54 -20.10 5.83 1.25
CA CYS A 54 -19.12 6.36 2.20
C CYS A 54 -19.53 7.74 2.73
N PHE A 55 -19.93 8.65 1.83
CA PHE A 55 -20.36 9.99 2.21
C PHE A 55 -21.63 9.97 3.06
N HIS A 56 -22.62 9.16 2.69
CA HIS A 56 -23.87 9.05 3.45
C HIS A 56 -23.62 8.52 4.86
N GLN A 57 -22.76 7.50 4.99
CA GLN A 57 -22.36 6.96 6.27
C GLN A 57 -21.64 8.01 7.12
N GLY A 58 -20.61 8.67 6.57
CA GLY A 58 -19.88 9.71 7.29
C GLY A 58 -20.77 10.89 7.72
N TRP A 59 -21.77 11.24 6.91
CA TRP A 59 -22.77 12.25 7.29
C TRP A 59 -23.64 11.80 8.47
N GLN A 60 -24.14 10.56 8.46
CA GLN A 60 -24.92 10.01 9.56
C GLN A 60 -24.09 9.94 10.85
N ASP A 61 -22.85 9.47 10.77
CA ASP A 61 -21.93 9.37 11.89
C ASP A 61 -21.66 10.74 12.52
N ALA A 62 -21.46 11.77 11.70
CA ALA A 62 -21.34 13.15 12.16
C ALA A 62 -22.60 13.65 12.88
N MET A 63 -23.79 13.33 12.38
CA MET A 63 -25.06 13.77 12.97
C MET A 63 -25.35 13.12 14.33
N ILE A 64 -24.91 11.88 14.56
CA ILE A 64 -25.13 11.17 15.82
C ILE A 64 -23.96 11.32 16.81
N GLY A 65 -22.93 12.09 16.45
CA GLY A 65 -21.74 12.30 17.28
C GLY A 65 -20.79 11.10 17.31
N ASN A 66 -20.92 10.17 16.36
CA ASN A 66 -19.98 9.07 16.17
C ASN A 66 -18.75 9.56 15.39
N ILE A 67 -18.01 10.48 16.00
CA ILE A 67 -16.83 11.12 15.42
C ILE A 67 -15.67 11.02 16.39
N GLN A 68 -14.46 10.97 15.85
CA GLN A 68 -13.24 10.99 16.65
C GLN A 68 -12.58 12.38 16.54
N PRO A 69 -12.14 13.00 17.65
CA PRO A 69 -11.43 14.26 17.62
C PRO A 69 -10.16 14.20 16.77
N ILE A 70 -9.86 15.29 16.06
CA ILE A 70 -8.62 15.40 15.25
C ILE A 70 -7.37 15.18 16.10
N SER A 71 -7.39 15.55 17.38
CA SER A 71 -6.28 15.32 18.32
C SER A 71 -5.95 13.85 18.54
N GLU A 72 -6.92 12.96 18.34
CA GLU A 72 -6.78 11.51 18.56
C GLU A 72 -6.38 10.76 17.28
N LEU A 73 -6.33 11.43 16.12
CA LEU A 73 -6.09 10.79 14.82
C LEU A 73 -4.74 10.06 14.74
N TRP A 74 -3.75 10.53 15.51
CA TRP A 74 -2.39 9.99 15.52
C TRP A 74 -2.12 9.09 16.74
N GLU A 75 -3.11 8.86 17.60
CA GLU A 75 -2.93 7.98 18.75
C GLU A 75 -2.66 6.54 18.29
N GLY A 76 -1.59 5.93 18.81
CA GLY A 76 -1.21 4.55 18.49
C GLY A 76 -0.51 4.36 17.13
N ILE A 77 -0.27 5.45 16.38
CA ILE A 77 0.66 5.45 15.27
C ILE A 77 2.01 5.91 15.83
N ASP A 78 2.88 4.96 16.19
CA ASP A 78 4.26 5.28 16.58
C ASP A 78 4.97 5.93 15.39
N ALA A 79 5.35 7.19 15.56
CA ALA A 79 6.14 7.96 14.60
C ALA A 79 7.65 7.79 14.85
N GLU A 80 8.07 6.59 15.26
CA GLU A 80 9.49 6.23 15.47
C GLU A 80 10.01 5.30 14.37
#